data_AF-A0A173LI79-F1
#
_entry.id   AF-A0A173LI79-F1
#
_cell.length_a   1.000
_cell.length_b   1.000
_cell.length_c   1.000
_cell.angle_alpha   90.00
_cell.angle_beta   90.00
_cell.angle_gamma   90.00
#
_symmetry.space_group_name_H-M   'P 1'
#
loop_
_entity.id
_entity.type
_entity.pdbx_description
1 polymer ?
#
loop_
_entity_poly.entity_id
_entity_poly.type
_entity_poly.pdbx_seq_one_letter_code
_entity_poly.pdbx_strand_id
1 'polypeptide(L)'
;MDTLTSKLTSFRKNRAVRRAEEKALRRKATIEAKAQVKAQKAAEKIRDKADSKNVKKLKKRAEKATKRTTKKAKKTANSLEQGHQERRRGAAELKIRQNKSEDKARRKQLAKEAKLQSKADKAAAKDAKVGRAHEKKMAELELAKVKQGHLNKDSAKRYVGFAQIVLPVLAPLAFKGITSAQGSAAPLAANPATALENRISALRESLSKLNANRGSEPEIARFSERTEVRLNDMNTALETAETIPTAERRNVHKSIAGELDRVNRDVLARLGVKS
;
A
#
# COMPACT_ATOMS: atom_id res chain seq x y z
N MET A 1 -20.69 123.76 -22.87
CA MET A 1 -20.62 122.51 -22.07
C MET A 1 -20.94 121.28 -22.93
N ASP A 2 -20.78 121.34 -24.27
CA ASP A 2 -21.49 120.45 -25.20
C ASP A 2 -20.65 119.37 -25.90
N THR A 3 -19.35 119.32 -25.63
CA THR A 3 -18.45 118.34 -26.28
C THR A 3 -18.34 117.02 -25.53
N LEU A 4 -18.66 116.99 -24.23
CA LEU A 4 -18.59 115.79 -23.39
C LEU A 4 -19.85 114.92 -23.51
N THR A 5 -21.04 115.52 -23.65
CA THR A 5 -22.33 114.82 -23.83
C THR A 5 -22.44 114.13 -25.20
N SER A 6 -21.91 114.75 -26.26
CA SER A 6 -21.88 114.16 -27.61
C SER A 6 -20.94 112.94 -27.71
N LYS A 7 -19.74 113.00 -27.10
CA LYS A 7 -18.81 111.86 -27.06
C LYS A 7 -19.34 110.68 -26.22
N LEU A 8 -20.07 110.95 -25.15
CA LEU A 8 -20.62 109.89 -24.29
C LEU A 8 -21.77 109.12 -24.98
N THR A 9 -22.57 109.82 -25.81
CA THR A 9 -23.67 109.19 -26.57
C THR A 9 -23.17 108.33 -27.74
N SER A 10 -22.12 108.75 -28.45
CA SER A 10 -21.51 107.92 -29.51
C SER A 10 -20.80 106.67 -28.94
N PHE A 11 -20.14 106.79 -27.79
CA PHE A 11 -19.54 105.64 -27.10
C PHE A 11 -20.59 104.63 -26.60
N ARG A 12 -21.73 105.11 -26.07
CA ARG A 12 -22.86 104.25 -25.67
C ARG A 12 -23.48 103.52 -26.86
N LYS A 13 -23.68 104.20 -28.00
CA LYS A 13 -24.20 103.59 -29.24
C LYS A 13 -23.25 102.49 -29.78
N ASN A 14 -21.94 102.75 -29.82
CA ASN A 14 -20.93 101.76 -30.25
C ASN A 14 -20.84 100.53 -29.31
N ARG A 15 -21.03 100.72 -27.99
CA ARG A 15 -21.04 99.62 -27.02
C ARG A 15 -22.28 98.71 -27.17
N ALA A 16 -23.42 99.29 -27.54
CA ALA A 16 -24.65 98.53 -27.77
C ALA A 16 -24.55 97.63 -29.01
N VAL A 17 -23.98 98.15 -30.10
CA VAL A 17 -23.76 97.40 -31.35
C VAL A 17 -22.81 96.21 -31.12
N ARG A 18 -21.65 96.43 -30.46
CA ARG A 18 -20.72 95.34 -30.12
C ARG A 18 -21.35 94.25 -29.25
N ARG A 19 -22.20 94.64 -28.28
CA ARG A 19 -22.94 93.66 -27.45
C ARG A 19 -23.98 92.89 -28.26
N ALA A 20 -24.59 93.49 -29.27
CA ALA A 20 -25.52 92.80 -30.16
C ALA A 20 -24.79 91.82 -31.08
N GLU A 21 -23.66 92.22 -31.66
CA GLU A 21 -22.78 91.37 -32.47
C GLU A 21 -22.23 90.20 -31.64
N GLU A 22 -21.75 90.45 -30.42
CA GLU A 22 -21.28 89.40 -29.51
C GLU A 22 -22.41 88.42 -29.16
N LYS A 23 -23.63 88.91 -28.92
CA LYS A 23 -24.80 88.04 -28.68
C LYS A 23 -25.18 87.24 -29.94
N ALA A 24 -25.09 87.82 -31.12
CA ALA A 24 -25.34 87.14 -32.38
C ALA A 24 -24.29 86.04 -32.63
N LEU A 25 -23.01 86.33 -32.37
CA LEU A 25 -21.92 85.35 -32.44
C LEU A 25 -22.10 84.23 -31.41
N ARG A 26 -22.48 84.54 -30.16
CA ARG A 26 -22.79 83.52 -29.15
C ARG A 26 -23.99 82.66 -29.53
N ARG A 27 -25.05 83.24 -30.09
CA ARG A 27 -26.22 82.49 -30.59
C ARG A 27 -25.84 81.60 -31.77
N LYS A 28 -25.06 82.12 -32.73
CA LYS A 28 -24.54 81.34 -33.85
C LYS A 28 -23.65 80.19 -33.38
N ALA A 29 -22.70 80.47 -32.49
CA ALA A 29 -21.82 79.46 -31.90
C ALA A 29 -22.60 78.40 -31.10
N THR A 30 -23.63 78.78 -30.35
CA THR A 30 -24.47 77.80 -29.62
C THR A 30 -25.33 76.94 -30.54
N ILE A 31 -25.81 77.49 -31.66
CA ILE A 31 -26.54 76.73 -32.69
C ILE A 31 -25.59 75.77 -33.40
N GLU A 32 -24.40 76.25 -33.81
CA GLU A 32 -23.37 75.43 -34.44
C GLU A 32 -22.88 74.33 -33.49
N ALA A 33 -22.66 74.63 -32.21
CA ALA A 33 -22.31 73.64 -31.20
C ALA A 33 -23.42 72.60 -31.01
N LYS A 34 -24.69 73.01 -30.96
CA LYS A 34 -25.82 72.06 -30.88
C LYS A 34 -25.93 71.17 -32.11
N ALA A 35 -25.69 71.73 -33.30
CA ALA A 35 -25.66 70.97 -34.55
C ALA A 35 -24.49 69.96 -34.57
N GLN A 36 -23.31 70.38 -34.13
CA GLN A 36 -22.14 69.51 -34.01
C GLN A 36 -22.37 68.38 -33.00
N VAL A 37 -22.94 68.66 -31.82
CA VAL A 37 -23.28 67.63 -30.83
C VAL A 37 -24.30 66.62 -31.39
N LYS A 38 -25.30 67.09 -32.16
CA LYS A 38 -26.29 66.20 -32.79
C LYS A 38 -25.65 65.33 -33.88
N ALA A 39 -24.75 65.90 -34.68
CA ALA A 39 -24.00 65.16 -35.70
C ALA A 39 -23.05 64.12 -35.07
N GLN A 40 -22.35 64.49 -33.99
CA GLN A 40 -21.50 63.58 -33.22
C GLN A 40 -22.29 62.40 -32.65
N LYS A 41 -23.44 62.66 -32.01
CA LYS A 41 -24.33 61.61 -31.48
C LYS A 41 -24.88 60.70 -32.58
N ALA A 42 -25.15 61.22 -33.77
CA ALA A 42 -25.56 60.39 -34.91
C ALA A 42 -24.41 59.51 -35.43
N ALA A 43 -23.20 60.07 -35.52
CA ALA A 43 -22.01 59.33 -35.93
C ALA A 43 -21.62 58.25 -34.92
N GLU A 44 -21.71 58.53 -33.63
CA GLU A 44 -21.46 57.58 -32.54
C GLU A 44 -22.41 56.37 -32.61
N LYS A 45 -23.72 56.61 -32.77
CA LYS A 45 -24.70 55.53 -32.96
C LYS A 45 -24.42 54.65 -34.18
N ILE A 46 -23.87 55.22 -35.26
CA ILE A 46 -23.49 54.45 -36.46
C ILE A 46 -22.25 53.60 -36.17
N ARG A 47 -21.26 54.15 -35.46
CA ARG A 47 -20.05 53.43 -35.02
C ARG A 47 -20.38 52.27 -34.09
N ASP A 48 -21.19 52.48 -33.06
CA ASP A 48 -21.62 51.42 -32.13
C ASP A 48 -22.35 50.27 -32.84
N LYS A 49 -23.18 50.60 -33.84
CA LYS A 49 -23.86 49.59 -34.67
C LYS A 49 -22.89 48.84 -35.58
N ALA A 50 -21.83 49.47 -36.07
CA ALA A 50 -20.79 48.82 -36.85
C ALA A 50 -19.93 47.90 -35.96
N ASP A 51 -19.53 48.38 -34.79
CA ASP A 51 -18.70 47.66 -33.84
C ASP A 51 -19.43 46.44 -33.28
N SER A 52 -20.70 46.57 -32.91
CA SER A 52 -21.52 45.42 -32.47
C SER A 52 -21.66 44.34 -33.54
N LYS A 53 -21.81 44.70 -34.82
CA LYS A 53 -21.83 43.74 -35.94
C LYS A 53 -20.47 43.05 -36.10
N ASN A 54 -19.37 43.81 -36.02
CA ASN A 54 -18.01 43.28 -36.13
C ASN A 54 -17.69 42.33 -34.95
N VAL A 55 -18.01 42.72 -33.71
CA VAL A 55 -17.86 41.89 -32.52
C VAL A 55 -18.65 40.59 -32.65
N LYS A 56 -19.90 40.63 -33.15
CA LYS A 56 -20.71 39.42 -33.37
C LYS A 56 -20.10 38.50 -34.42
N LYS A 57 -19.53 39.04 -35.50
CA LYS A 57 -18.83 38.26 -36.54
C LYS A 57 -17.54 37.64 -36.02
N LEU A 58 -16.76 38.39 -35.23
CA LEU A 58 -15.53 37.91 -34.59
C LEU A 58 -15.82 36.81 -33.57
N LYS A 59 -16.84 36.97 -32.71
CA LYS A 59 -17.29 35.92 -31.76
C LYS A 59 -17.68 34.63 -32.50
N LYS A 60 -18.47 34.73 -33.58
CA LYS A 60 -18.83 33.54 -34.39
C LYS A 60 -17.61 32.88 -35.05
N ARG A 61 -16.61 33.65 -35.48
CA ARG A 61 -15.37 33.11 -36.05
C ARG A 61 -14.51 32.44 -34.98
N ALA A 62 -14.38 33.06 -33.81
CA ALA A 62 -13.67 32.50 -32.66
C ALA A 62 -14.35 31.19 -32.21
N GLU A 63 -15.67 31.16 -32.07
CA GLU A 63 -16.43 29.95 -31.71
C GLU A 63 -16.29 28.83 -32.74
N LYS A 64 -16.30 29.16 -34.04
CA LYS A 64 -16.03 28.16 -35.10
C LYS A 64 -14.58 27.65 -35.04
N ALA A 65 -13.62 28.52 -34.75
CA ALA A 65 -12.22 28.13 -34.60
C ALA A 65 -12.04 27.21 -33.39
N THR A 66 -12.61 27.55 -32.23
CA THR A 66 -12.55 26.71 -31.02
C THR A 66 -13.28 25.39 -31.20
N LYS A 67 -14.42 25.34 -31.90
CA LYS A 67 -15.10 24.07 -32.25
C LYS A 67 -14.24 23.17 -33.16
N ARG A 68 -13.49 23.75 -34.11
CA ARG A 68 -12.60 22.97 -34.98
C ARG A 68 -11.37 22.47 -34.24
N THR A 69 -10.77 23.27 -33.37
CA THR A 69 -9.61 22.85 -32.56
C THR A 69 -9.99 21.79 -31.54
N THR A 70 -11.12 21.96 -30.84
CA THR A 70 -11.63 20.95 -29.88
C THR A 70 -12.00 19.63 -30.58
N LYS A 71 -12.63 19.67 -31.77
CA LYS A 71 -12.91 18.45 -32.55
C LYS A 71 -11.63 17.72 -32.99
N LYS A 72 -10.59 18.46 -33.41
CA LYS A 72 -9.28 17.89 -33.76
C LYS A 72 -8.61 17.28 -32.53
N ALA A 73 -8.57 18.00 -31.41
CA ALA A 73 -7.99 17.53 -30.15
C ALA A 73 -8.72 16.28 -29.61
N LYS A 74 -10.05 16.22 -29.72
CA LYS A 74 -10.84 15.05 -29.34
C LYS A 74 -10.55 13.84 -30.24
N LYS A 75 -10.38 14.05 -31.55
CA LYS A 75 -10.02 12.95 -32.47
C LYS A 75 -8.64 12.37 -32.15
N THR A 76 -7.65 13.23 -31.88
CA THR A 76 -6.29 12.79 -31.52
C THR A 76 -6.25 12.11 -30.15
N ALA A 77 -7.00 12.63 -29.17
CA ALA A 77 -7.12 11.99 -27.86
C ALA A 77 -7.74 10.59 -27.98
N ASN A 78 -8.84 10.45 -28.72
CA ASN A 78 -9.48 9.15 -28.95
C ASN A 78 -8.55 8.15 -29.66
N SER A 79 -7.78 8.57 -30.67
CA SER A 79 -6.84 7.67 -31.36
C SER A 79 -5.68 7.24 -30.45
N LEU A 80 -5.20 8.13 -29.59
CA LEU A 80 -4.16 7.80 -28.60
C LEU A 80 -4.72 6.83 -27.55
N GLU A 81 -5.94 7.06 -27.08
CA GLU A 81 -6.61 6.19 -26.10
C GLU A 81 -6.85 4.79 -26.67
N GLN A 82 -7.28 4.68 -27.94
CA GLN A 82 -7.39 3.40 -28.64
C GLN A 82 -6.04 2.66 -28.70
N GLY A 83 -4.95 3.35 -29.08
CA GLY A 83 -3.61 2.75 -29.09
C GLY A 83 -3.13 2.32 -27.69
N HIS A 84 -3.44 3.09 -26.65
CA HIS A 84 -3.15 2.70 -25.27
C HIS A 84 -3.98 1.49 -24.83
N GLN A 85 -5.25 1.41 -25.21
CA GLN A 85 -6.11 0.26 -24.90
C GLN A 85 -5.61 -1.03 -25.58
N GLU A 86 -5.22 -0.97 -26.85
CA GLU A 86 -4.64 -2.12 -27.57
C GLU A 86 -3.33 -2.60 -26.94
N ARG A 87 -2.44 -1.66 -26.57
CA ARG A 87 -1.21 -2.00 -25.84
C ARG A 87 -1.49 -2.62 -24.48
N ARG A 88 -2.50 -2.12 -23.74
CA ARG A 88 -2.92 -2.70 -22.46
C ARG A 88 -3.48 -4.11 -22.63
N ARG A 89 -4.28 -4.35 -23.66
CA ARG A 89 -4.80 -5.69 -24.01
C ARG A 89 -3.66 -6.64 -24.38
N GLY A 90 -2.75 -6.23 -25.27
CA GLY A 90 -1.57 -7.02 -25.64
C GLY A 90 -0.66 -7.32 -24.44
N ALA A 91 -0.40 -6.34 -23.57
CA ALA A 91 0.37 -6.56 -22.35
C ALA A 91 -0.35 -7.49 -21.35
N ALA A 92 -1.67 -7.42 -21.25
CA ALA A 92 -2.45 -8.34 -20.43
C ALA A 92 -2.40 -9.78 -20.96
N GLU A 93 -2.50 -9.98 -22.27
CA GLU A 93 -2.36 -11.31 -22.89
C GLU A 93 -0.96 -11.90 -22.70
N LEU A 94 0.09 -11.09 -22.82
CA LEU A 94 1.46 -11.54 -22.55
C LEU A 94 1.64 -11.98 -21.10
N LYS A 95 1.09 -11.24 -20.14
CA LYS A 95 1.11 -11.62 -18.71
C LYS A 95 0.36 -12.93 -18.47
N ILE A 96 -0.81 -13.12 -19.11
CA ILE A 96 -1.57 -14.38 -19.00
C ILE A 96 -0.75 -15.55 -19.56
N ARG A 97 -0.08 -15.38 -20.71
CA ARG A 97 0.80 -16.41 -21.29
C ARG A 97 1.99 -16.74 -20.38
N GLN A 98 2.63 -15.72 -19.82
CA GLN A 98 3.74 -15.88 -18.87
C GLN A 98 3.29 -16.64 -17.63
N ASN A 99 2.21 -16.20 -16.98
CA ASN A 99 1.65 -16.88 -15.81
C ASN A 99 1.28 -18.34 -16.11
N LYS A 100 0.67 -18.62 -17.27
CA LYS A 100 0.35 -20.00 -17.69
C LYS A 100 1.60 -20.86 -17.88
N SER A 101 2.68 -20.28 -18.39
CA SER A 101 3.97 -20.99 -18.54
C SER A 101 4.65 -21.23 -17.19
N GLU A 102 4.61 -20.26 -16.29
CA GLU A 102 5.13 -20.37 -14.93
C GLU A 102 4.33 -21.39 -14.11
N ASP A 103 3.01 -21.39 -14.19
CA ASP A 103 2.16 -22.38 -13.52
C ASP A 103 2.46 -23.80 -14.00
N LYS A 104 2.71 -23.97 -15.31
CA LYS A 104 3.12 -25.26 -15.87
C LYS A 104 4.51 -25.68 -15.34
N ALA A 105 5.44 -24.74 -15.19
CA ALA A 105 6.76 -25.01 -14.61
C ALA A 105 6.66 -25.36 -13.11
N ARG A 106 5.90 -24.58 -12.34
CA ARG A 106 5.63 -24.82 -10.91
C ARG A 106 4.97 -26.18 -10.68
N ARG A 107 3.97 -26.55 -11.48
CA ARG A 107 3.34 -27.89 -11.41
C ARG A 107 4.35 -29.01 -11.65
N LYS A 108 5.28 -28.84 -12.60
CA LYS A 108 6.35 -29.82 -12.85
C LYS A 108 7.34 -29.90 -11.69
N GLN A 109 7.70 -28.77 -11.08
CA GLN A 109 8.57 -28.72 -9.91
C GLN A 109 7.91 -29.38 -8.69
N LEU A 110 6.68 -29.00 -8.37
CA LEU A 110 5.89 -29.62 -7.29
C LEU A 110 5.72 -31.12 -7.50
N ALA A 111 5.49 -31.58 -8.74
CA ALA A 111 5.42 -33.02 -9.03
C ALA A 111 6.76 -33.74 -8.84
N LYS A 112 7.90 -33.08 -9.10
CA LYS A 112 9.23 -33.64 -8.82
C LYS A 112 9.51 -33.66 -7.31
N GLU A 113 9.18 -32.58 -6.61
CA GLU A 113 9.33 -32.46 -5.15
C GLU A 113 8.47 -33.50 -4.43
N ALA A 114 7.20 -33.68 -4.80
CA ALA A 114 6.34 -34.72 -4.24
C ALA A 114 6.91 -36.14 -4.49
N LYS A 115 7.54 -36.38 -5.65
CA LYS A 115 8.24 -37.64 -5.93
C LYS A 115 9.49 -37.82 -5.07
N LEU A 116 10.23 -36.75 -4.79
CA LEU A 116 11.40 -36.78 -3.90
C LEU A 116 10.96 -36.99 -2.44
N GLN A 117 9.93 -36.28 -1.99
CA GLN A 117 9.34 -36.42 -0.66
C GLN A 117 8.82 -37.84 -0.44
N SER A 118 8.03 -38.40 -1.36
CA SER A 118 7.56 -39.80 -1.22
C SER A 118 8.69 -40.84 -1.21
N LYS A 119 9.84 -40.56 -1.83
CA LYS A 119 11.04 -41.42 -1.70
C LYS A 119 11.71 -41.24 -0.34
N ALA A 120 11.83 -40.00 0.13
CA ALA A 120 12.37 -39.68 1.45
C ALA A 120 11.50 -40.26 2.57
N ASP A 121 10.18 -40.15 2.48
CA ASP A 121 9.23 -40.73 3.45
C ASP A 121 9.34 -42.26 3.48
N LYS A 122 9.52 -42.91 2.32
CA LYS A 122 9.77 -44.36 2.25
C LYS A 122 11.10 -44.75 2.88
N ALA A 123 12.14 -43.95 2.72
CA ALA A 123 13.43 -44.18 3.37
C ALA A 123 13.31 -43.99 4.89
N ALA A 124 12.76 -42.86 5.33
CA ALA A 124 12.49 -42.56 6.73
C ALA A 124 11.60 -43.62 7.41
N ALA A 125 10.60 -44.17 6.70
CA ALA A 125 9.76 -45.24 7.22
C ALA A 125 10.53 -46.56 7.42
N LYS A 126 11.54 -46.84 6.57
CA LYS A 126 12.44 -48.00 6.75
C LYS A 126 13.39 -47.75 7.92
N ASP A 127 13.99 -46.56 7.99
CA ASP A 127 14.89 -46.19 9.07
C ASP A 127 14.18 -46.18 10.43
N ALA A 128 12.94 -45.69 10.48
CA ALA A 128 12.10 -45.75 11.68
C ALA A 128 11.68 -47.18 12.06
N LYS A 129 11.61 -48.14 11.12
CA LYS A 129 11.40 -49.56 11.47
C LYS A 129 12.65 -50.16 12.10
N VAL A 130 13.83 -49.84 11.57
CA VAL A 130 15.12 -50.29 12.12
C VAL A 130 15.38 -49.65 13.49
N GLY A 131 15.14 -48.34 13.62
CA GLY A 131 15.23 -47.61 14.89
C GLY A 131 14.30 -48.17 15.95
N ARG A 132 13.03 -48.42 15.63
CA ARG A 132 12.08 -49.06 16.56
C ARG A 132 12.50 -50.48 16.97
N ALA A 133 13.14 -51.25 16.09
CA ALA A 133 13.66 -52.57 16.45
C ALA A 133 14.87 -52.45 17.41
N HIS A 134 15.72 -51.43 17.22
CA HIS A 134 16.83 -51.15 18.12
C HIS A 134 16.35 -50.64 19.48
N GLU A 135 15.36 -49.73 19.51
CA GLU A 135 14.73 -49.24 20.73
C GLU A 135 14.07 -50.37 21.53
N LYS A 136 13.35 -51.29 20.87
CA LYS A 136 12.79 -52.47 21.54
C LYS A 136 13.87 -53.33 22.20
N LYS A 137 14.99 -53.57 21.49
CA LYS A 137 16.12 -54.34 22.03
C LYS A 137 16.79 -53.62 23.21
N MET A 138 16.97 -52.31 23.13
CA MET A 138 17.54 -51.51 24.22
C MET A 138 16.58 -51.47 25.42
N ALA A 139 15.27 -51.32 25.19
CA ALA A 139 14.26 -51.38 26.23
C ALA A 139 14.20 -52.76 26.90
N GLU A 140 14.35 -53.86 26.15
CA GLU A 140 14.45 -55.21 26.72
C GLU A 140 15.72 -55.40 27.55
N LEU A 141 16.87 -54.87 27.08
CA LEU A 141 18.12 -54.88 27.83
C LEU A 141 18.05 -54.01 29.10
N GLU A 142 17.37 -52.86 29.03
CA GLU A 142 17.12 -52.00 30.19
C GLU A 142 16.15 -52.65 31.16
N LEU A 143 15.07 -53.29 30.69
CA LEU A 143 14.15 -54.05 31.54
C LEU A 143 14.87 -55.21 32.23
N ALA A 144 15.78 -55.91 31.53
CA ALA A 144 16.60 -56.95 32.11
C ALA A 144 17.58 -56.40 33.17
N LYS A 145 18.20 -55.23 32.91
CA LYS A 145 19.06 -54.53 33.88
C LYS A 145 18.28 -54.01 35.09
N VAL A 146 17.04 -53.53 34.90
CA VAL A 146 16.15 -53.08 35.98
C VAL A 146 15.65 -54.27 36.81
N LYS A 147 15.39 -55.43 36.19
CA LYS A 147 15.04 -56.66 36.90
C LYS A 147 16.21 -57.26 37.68
N GLN A 148 17.44 -57.09 37.20
CA GLN A 148 18.65 -57.56 37.88
C GLN A 148 19.19 -56.56 38.92
N GLY A 149 18.88 -55.27 38.78
CA GLY A 149 19.28 -54.23 39.72
C GLY A 149 18.29 -54.09 40.87
N HIS A 150 18.62 -54.64 42.03
CA HIS A 150 17.96 -54.30 43.29
C HIS A 150 17.95 -52.77 43.44
N LEU A 151 16.77 -52.16 43.57
CA LEU A 151 16.60 -50.72 43.66
C LEU A 151 17.23 -50.19 44.95
N ASN A 152 18.52 -49.86 44.86
CA ASN A 152 19.23 -49.22 45.96
C ASN A 152 18.87 -47.73 46.01
N LYS A 153 18.80 -47.14 47.21
CA LYS A 153 18.28 -45.77 47.45
C LYS A 153 18.99 -44.69 46.61
N ASP A 154 20.24 -44.93 46.21
CA ASP A 154 21.01 -44.02 45.34
C ASP A 154 20.65 -44.11 43.85
N SER A 155 20.19 -45.26 43.36
CA SER A 155 19.77 -45.42 41.97
C SER A 155 18.38 -44.82 41.74
N ALA A 156 17.49 -44.90 42.73
CA ALA A 156 16.17 -44.27 42.70
C ALA A 156 16.26 -42.74 42.61
N LYS A 157 17.20 -42.11 43.34
CA LYS A 157 17.42 -40.65 43.27
C LYS A 157 17.92 -40.18 41.90
N ARG A 158 18.74 -40.97 41.23
CA ARG A 158 19.25 -40.67 39.87
C ARG A 158 18.17 -40.86 38.80
N TYR A 159 17.28 -41.85 38.96
CA TYR A 159 16.16 -42.08 38.05
C TYR A 159 15.00 -41.09 38.21
N VAL A 160 14.70 -40.61 39.42
CA VAL A 160 13.65 -39.59 39.62
C VAL A 160 14.04 -38.25 39.00
N GLY A 161 15.33 -37.86 39.07
CA GLY A 161 15.84 -36.66 38.40
C GLY A 161 15.79 -36.76 36.87
N PHE A 162 16.06 -37.94 36.30
CA PHE A 162 15.91 -38.17 34.86
C PHE A 162 14.44 -38.31 34.42
N ALA A 163 13.59 -38.93 35.24
CA ALA A 163 12.17 -39.10 34.94
C ALA A 163 11.43 -37.75 34.85
N GLN A 164 11.77 -36.76 35.69
CA GLN A 164 11.18 -35.41 35.61
C GLN A 164 11.61 -34.62 34.37
N ILE A 165 12.79 -34.91 33.80
CA ILE A 165 13.32 -34.27 32.57
C ILE A 165 12.78 -34.95 31.32
N VAL A 166 12.57 -36.27 31.38
CA VAL A 166 12.11 -37.08 30.26
C VAL A 166 10.58 -37.09 30.12
N LEU A 167 9.83 -36.91 31.23
CA LEU A 167 8.36 -36.89 31.23
C LEU A 167 7.72 -35.93 30.22
N PRO A 168 8.11 -34.65 30.11
CA PRO A 168 7.43 -33.70 29.22
C PRO A 168 7.87 -33.80 27.75
N VAL A 169 8.95 -34.54 27.45
CA VAL A 169 9.43 -34.80 26.07
C VAL A 169 8.93 -36.15 25.56
N LEU A 170 8.86 -37.17 26.43
CA LEU A 170 8.24 -38.46 26.08
C LEU A 170 6.72 -38.45 26.21
N ALA A 171 6.10 -37.61 27.04
CA ALA A 171 4.64 -37.53 27.12
C ALA A 171 4.00 -37.16 25.77
N PRO A 172 4.46 -36.16 24.99
CA PRO A 172 3.91 -35.87 23.66
C PRO A 172 4.19 -36.96 22.62
N LEU A 173 5.25 -37.76 22.80
CA LEU A 173 5.64 -38.82 21.86
C LEU A 173 4.92 -40.14 22.14
N ALA A 174 4.76 -40.51 23.41
CA ALA A 174 3.90 -41.62 23.83
C ALA A 174 2.41 -41.31 23.54
N PHE A 175 1.99 -40.04 23.70
CA PHE A 175 0.67 -39.56 23.31
C PHE A 175 0.45 -39.63 21.79
N LYS A 176 1.48 -39.40 20.96
CA LYS A 176 1.41 -39.62 19.49
C LYS A 176 1.25 -41.09 19.09
N GLY A 177 1.62 -42.05 19.95
CA GLY A 177 1.33 -43.48 19.76
C GLY A 177 -0.14 -43.84 19.97
N ILE A 178 -0.83 -43.12 20.85
CA ILE A 178 -2.24 -43.35 21.22
C ILE A 178 -3.21 -42.47 20.40
N THR A 179 -2.77 -41.30 19.90
CA THR A 179 -3.66 -40.29 19.28
C THR A 179 -3.69 -40.26 17.75
N SER A 180 -3.11 -41.25 17.06
CA SER A 180 -3.33 -41.38 15.60
C SER A 180 -4.76 -41.82 15.22
N ALA A 181 -5.64 -42.03 16.20
CA ALA A 181 -7.05 -42.43 16.01
C ALA A 181 -8.09 -41.33 16.28
N GLN A 182 -7.73 -40.12 16.73
CA GLN A 182 -8.70 -39.02 16.87
C GLN A 182 -8.13 -37.70 16.37
N GLY A 183 -8.84 -37.12 15.39
CA GLY A 183 -8.46 -35.90 14.69
C GLY A 183 -8.24 -34.72 15.62
N SER A 184 -7.14 -34.01 15.35
CA SER A 184 -7.01 -32.55 15.48
C SER A 184 -7.77 -31.88 16.62
N ALA A 185 -7.11 -31.75 17.77
CA ALA A 185 -7.42 -30.72 18.78
C ALA A 185 -6.21 -29.76 18.91
N ALA A 186 -5.87 -29.08 17.81
CA ALA A 186 -5.36 -27.73 17.92
C ALA A 186 -6.61 -26.83 17.87
N PRO A 187 -6.82 -25.90 18.81
CA PRO A 187 -7.97 -25.01 18.73
C PRO A 187 -7.91 -24.30 17.37
N LEU A 188 -9.02 -24.38 16.63
CA LEU A 188 -9.17 -23.67 15.36
C LEU A 188 -8.85 -22.19 15.61
N ALA A 189 -7.67 -21.75 15.22
CA ALA A 189 -7.40 -20.32 15.06
C ALA A 189 -8.24 -19.86 13.87
N ALA A 190 -9.47 -19.42 14.15
CA ALA A 190 -10.45 -19.02 13.15
C ALA A 190 -10.01 -17.79 12.34
N ASN A 191 -8.98 -17.07 12.80
CA ASN A 191 -8.46 -15.87 12.16
C ASN A 191 -6.93 -15.95 11.97
N PRO A 192 -6.38 -15.52 10.81
CA PRO A 192 -4.93 -15.53 10.57
C PRO A 192 -4.09 -14.79 11.60
N ALA A 193 -4.64 -13.74 12.23
CA ALA A 193 -3.96 -12.97 13.26
C ALA A 193 -3.71 -13.79 14.53
N THR A 194 -4.72 -14.50 15.02
CA THR A 194 -4.60 -15.33 16.24
C THR A 194 -3.67 -16.52 16.02
N ALA A 195 -3.59 -17.04 14.78
CA ALA A 195 -2.61 -18.05 14.42
C ALA A 195 -1.16 -17.54 14.51
N LEU A 196 -0.92 -16.29 14.09
CA LEU A 196 0.40 -15.66 14.16
C LEU A 196 0.78 -15.31 15.60
N GLU A 197 -0.16 -14.80 16.39
CA GLU A 197 0.04 -14.49 17.81
C GLU A 197 0.43 -15.74 18.63
N ASN A 198 -0.32 -16.85 18.46
CA ASN A 198 0.01 -18.12 19.09
C ASN A 198 1.42 -18.60 18.72
N ARG A 199 1.83 -18.37 17.46
CA ARG A 199 3.16 -18.75 16.99
C ARG A 199 4.26 -17.88 17.59
N ILE A 200 4.03 -16.58 17.73
CA ILE A 200 4.95 -15.66 18.41
C ILE A 200 5.13 -16.13 19.87
N SER A 201 4.04 -16.43 20.57
CA SER A 201 4.07 -16.92 21.95
C SER A 201 4.83 -18.24 22.09
N ALA A 202 4.60 -19.21 21.19
CA ALA A 202 5.34 -20.48 21.19
C ALA A 202 6.86 -20.30 20.94
N LEU A 203 7.24 -19.34 20.08
CA LEU A 203 8.65 -19.01 19.84
C LEU A 203 9.30 -18.32 21.04
N ARG A 204 8.58 -17.42 21.73
CA ARG A 204 9.05 -16.82 22.99
C ARG A 204 9.31 -17.88 24.05
N GLU A 205 8.41 -18.84 24.20
CA GLU A 205 8.60 -19.95 25.13
C GLU A 205 9.83 -20.80 24.76
N SER A 206 10.02 -21.08 23.47
CA SER A 206 11.17 -21.83 22.97
C SER A 206 12.50 -21.09 23.20
N LEU A 207 12.50 -19.76 23.03
CA LEU A 207 13.65 -18.91 23.34
C LEU A 207 13.96 -18.86 24.84
N SER A 208 12.93 -18.72 25.68
CA SER A 208 13.09 -18.75 27.13
C SER A 208 13.74 -20.06 27.59
N LYS A 209 13.33 -21.20 27.03
CA LYS A 209 13.93 -22.52 27.28
C LYS A 209 15.36 -22.63 26.75
N LEU A 210 15.64 -22.09 25.55
CA LEU A 210 17.00 -22.04 25.01
C LEU A 210 17.92 -21.23 25.92
N ASN A 211 17.46 -20.09 26.41
CA ASN A 211 18.21 -19.23 27.31
C ASN A 211 18.38 -19.86 28.71
N ALA A 212 17.37 -20.56 29.23
CA ALA A 212 17.48 -21.30 30.49
C ALA A 212 18.52 -22.43 30.41
N ASN A 213 18.62 -23.11 29.27
CA ASN A 213 19.52 -24.25 29.10
C ASN A 213 20.94 -23.85 28.68
N ARG A 214 21.09 -22.80 27.87
CA ARG A 214 22.36 -22.42 27.21
C ARG A 214 22.68 -20.93 27.29
N GLY A 215 21.98 -20.16 28.12
CA GLY A 215 22.15 -18.71 28.24
C GLY A 215 23.48 -18.27 28.85
N SER A 216 24.25 -19.18 29.43
CA SER A 216 25.64 -18.92 29.81
C SER A 216 26.56 -18.73 28.60
N GLU A 217 26.16 -19.21 27.42
CA GLU A 217 26.89 -18.98 26.18
C GLU A 217 26.60 -17.56 25.65
N PRO A 218 27.63 -16.71 25.48
CA PRO A 218 27.42 -15.31 25.08
C PRO A 218 26.76 -15.17 23.71
N GLU A 219 26.95 -16.15 22.81
CA GLU A 219 26.29 -16.17 21.51
C GLU A 219 24.79 -16.44 21.61
N ILE A 220 24.37 -17.30 22.54
CA ILE A 220 22.96 -17.63 22.78
C ILE A 220 22.27 -16.48 23.49
N ALA A 221 22.89 -15.88 24.50
CA ALA A 221 22.34 -14.71 25.19
C ALA A 221 22.05 -13.55 24.22
N ARG A 222 23.03 -13.17 23.39
CA ARG A 222 22.88 -12.12 22.37
C ARG A 222 21.89 -12.49 21.27
N PHE A 223 21.74 -13.78 20.96
CA PHE A 223 20.72 -14.23 20.03
C PHE A 223 19.31 -14.11 20.63
N SER A 224 19.13 -14.57 21.87
CA SER A 224 17.86 -14.50 22.59
C SER A 224 17.39 -13.05 22.73
N GLU A 225 18.26 -12.15 23.20
CA GLU A 225 17.95 -10.72 23.34
C GLU A 225 17.49 -10.09 22.01
N ARG A 226 18.28 -10.28 20.93
CA ARG A 226 17.90 -9.75 19.61
C ARG A 226 16.62 -10.36 19.07
N THR A 227 16.37 -11.64 19.34
CA THR A 227 15.17 -12.33 18.85
C THR A 227 13.94 -11.92 19.64
N GLU A 228 14.06 -11.65 20.94
CA GLU A 228 12.97 -11.11 21.76
C GLU A 228 12.51 -9.74 21.28
N VAL A 229 13.45 -8.82 21.03
CA VAL A 229 13.16 -7.50 20.44
C VAL A 229 12.42 -7.68 19.12
N ARG A 230 12.93 -8.56 18.25
CA ARG A 230 12.32 -8.83 16.95
C ARG A 230 10.90 -9.40 17.06
N LEU A 231 10.66 -10.34 17.97
CA LEU A 231 9.33 -10.90 18.20
C LEU A 231 8.36 -9.85 18.76
N ASN A 232 8.87 -8.91 19.57
CA ASN A 232 8.08 -7.76 20.02
C ASN A 232 7.68 -6.84 18.87
N ASP A 233 8.63 -6.47 18.01
CA ASP A 233 8.36 -5.64 16.83
C ASP A 233 7.34 -6.29 15.88
N MET A 234 7.42 -7.61 15.72
CA MET A 234 6.47 -8.38 14.91
C MET A 234 5.07 -8.42 15.52
N ASN A 235 4.96 -8.42 16.86
CA ASN A 235 3.68 -8.30 17.55
C ASN A 235 3.05 -6.91 17.32
N THR A 236 3.84 -5.85 17.48
CA THR A 236 3.40 -4.47 17.18
C THR A 236 3.01 -4.31 15.71
N ALA A 237 3.76 -4.92 14.79
CA ALA A 237 3.43 -4.91 13.36
C ALA A 237 2.13 -5.67 13.05
N LEU A 238 1.87 -6.78 13.76
CA LEU A 238 0.62 -7.54 13.64
C LEU A 238 -0.58 -6.70 14.09
N GLU A 239 -0.49 -6.05 15.25
CA GLU A 239 -1.52 -5.13 15.75
C GLU A 239 -1.77 -3.97 14.79
N THR A 240 -0.70 -3.38 14.25
CA THR A 240 -0.79 -2.31 13.25
C THR A 240 -1.45 -2.81 11.97
N ALA A 241 -1.17 -4.04 11.53
CA ALA A 241 -1.73 -4.62 10.32
C ALA A 241 -3.26 -4.74 10.36
N GLU A 242 -3.85 -4.93 11.54
CA GLU A 242 -5.31 -5.00 11.71
C GLU A 242 -6.00 -3.65 11.48
N THR A 243 -5.28 -2.54 11.54
CA THR A 243 -5.82 -1.20 11.24
C THR A 243 -5.79 -0.84 9.74
N ILE A 244 -5.08 -1.64 8.93
CA ILE A 244 -4.82 -1.37 7.49
C ILE A 244 -5.85 -2.13 6.62
N PRO A 245 -6.20 -1.63 5.41
CA PRO A 245 -7.09 -2.33 4.48
C PRO A 245 -6.68 -3.78 4.15
N THR A 246 -7.67 -4.64 3.94
CA THR A 246 -7.53 -6.11 3.81
C THR A 246 -6.50 -6.56 2.76
N ALA A 247 -6.34 -5.82 1.65
CA ALA A 247 -5.37 -6.19 0.61
C ALA A 247 -3.92 -6.05 1.09
N GLU A 248 -3.62 -4.98 1.81
CA GLU A 248 -2.30 -4.70 2.38
C GLU A 248 -2.05 -5.51 3.64
N ARG A 249 -3.05 -5.66 4.52
CA ARG A 249 -2.99 -6.53 5.72
C ARG A 249 -2.50 -7.93 5.39
N ARG A 250 -3.01 -8.54 4.31
CA ARG A 250 -2.57 -9.87 3.85
C ARG A 250 -1.10 -9.94 3.47
N ASN A 251 -0.54 -8.87 2.90
CA ASN A 251 0.87 -8.83 2.53
C ASN A 251 1.74 -8.72 3.79
N VAL A 252 1.32 -7.90 4.76
CA VAL A 252 1.98 -7.79 6.07
C VAL A 252 1.96 -9.13 6.80
N HIS A 253 0.82 -9.81 6.90
CA HIS A 253 0.72 -11.12 7.55
C HIS A 253 1.63 -12.17 6.90
N LYS A 254 1.77 -12.16 5.56
CA LYS A 254 2.70 -13.05 4.85
C LYS A 254 4.16 -12.74 5.17
N SER A 255 4.51 -11.45 5.26
CA SER A 255 5.87 -11.03 5.63
C SER A 255 6.20 -11.47 7.05
N ILE A 256 5.28 -11.25 8.00
CA ILE A 256 5.42 -11.69 9.40
C ILE A 256 5.59 -13.20 9.46
N ALA A 257 4.74 -13.97 8.77
CA ALA A 257 4.83 -15.43 8.74
C ALA A 257 6.21 -15.92 8.25
N GLY A 258 6.74 -15.33 7.17
CA GLY A 258 8.05 -15.69 6.62
C GLY A 258 9.21 -15.37 7.56
N GLU A 259 9.11 -14.30 8.35
CA GLU A 259 10.12 -13.98 9.36
C GLU A 259 10.03 -14.90 10.58
N LEU A 260 8.83 -15.31 11.01
CA LEU A 260 8.66 -16.32 12.06
C LEU A 260 9.23 -17.68 11.63
N ASP A 261 9.11 -18.04 10.35
CA ASP A 261 9.75 -19.26 9.79
C ASP A 261 11.28 -19.21 9.90
N ARG A 262 11.88 -18.04 9.64
CA ARG A 262 13.35 -17.85 9.76
C ARG A 262 13.79 -17.94 11.22
N VAL A 263 13.12 -17.23 12.12
CA VAL A 263 13.41 -17.29 13.55
C VAL A 263 13.27 -18.72 14.07
N ASN A 264 12.21 -19.43 13.68
CA ASN A 264 12.01 -20.82 14.10
C ASN A 264 13.16 -21.73 13.65
N ARG A 265 13.66 -21.57 12.42
CA ARG A 265 14.83 -22.32 11.95
C ARG A 265 16.08 -22.00 12.75
N ASP A 266 16.32 -20.72 13.05
CA ASP A 266 17.49 -20.31 13.83
C ASP A 266 17.45 -20.85 15.27
N VAL A 267 16.26 -20.85 15.89
CA VAL A 267 16.04 -21.46 17.21
C VAL A 267 16.29 -22.96 17.17
N LEU A 268 15.72 -23.68 16.18
CA LEU A 268 15.91 -25.14 16.04
C LEU A 268 17.37 -25.52 15.78
N ALA A 269 18.07 -24.77 14.93
CA ALA A 269 19.49 -24.99 14.66
C ALA A 269 20.33 -24.86 15.94
N ARG A 270 20.00 -23.89 16.80
CA ARG A 270 20.66 -23.69 18.11
C ARG A 270 20.25 -24.71 19.16
N LEU A 271 19.07 -25.32 19.03
CA LEU A 271 18.66 -26.48 19.82
C LEU A 271 19.29 -27.80 19.32
N GLY A 272 20.05 -27.78 18.23
CA GLY A 272 20.70 -28.96 17.66
C GLY A 272 19.80 -29.83 16.78
N VAL A 273 18.59 -29.38 16.49
CA VAL A 273 17.66 -30.04 15.56
C VAL A 273 18.01 -29.55 14.16
N LYS A 274 18.73 -30.37 13.39
CA LYS A 274 19.02 -30.09 11.98
C LYS A 274 17.69 -30.15 11.20
N SER A 275 17.29 -29.01 10.63
CA SER A 275 16.11 -28.85 9.76
C SER A 275 16.47 -28.91 8.28
#